data_AF-A0A183G277-F1
#
_entry.id   AF-A0A183G277-F1
#
_cell.length_a   1.000
_cell.length_b   1.000
_cell.length_c   1.000
_cell.angle_alpha   90.00
_cell.angle_beta   90.00
_cell.angle_gamma   90.00
#
_symmetry.space_group_name_H-M   'P 1'
#
loop_
_entity.id
_entity.type
_entity.pdbx_description
1 polymer ?
#
loop_
_entity_poly.entity_id
_entity_poly.type
_entity_poly.pdbx_seq_one_letter_code
_entity_poly.pdbx_strand_id
1 'polypeptide(L)'
;SDNGFIAYQNAIASRFAQQPVIWKRYGKPFPHPLTFPLKFCAFDESLCLARQMTQSDLVNCAFLHVYVIDSAVDEYRTSVRHNVSEWFAKVSSKNDVQWMIIIDSTRAKEKKNRTSLMERLKHDFSKHPSKFVRYLFASL
;
A
#
# COMPACT_ATOMS: atom_id res chain seq x y z
N SER A 1 -17.21 4.90 6.94
CA SER A 1 -17.47 5.26 5.53
C SER A 1 -16.44 4.54 4.70
N ASP A 2 -16.85 3.54 3.92
CA ASP A 2 -15.98 2.64 3.14
C ASP A 2 -15.24 3.32 1.96
N ASN A 3 -15.05 4.64 2.02
CA ASN A 3 -14.85 5.47 0.84
C ASN A 3 -13.48 6.14 0.74
N GLY A 4 -12.59 6.00 1.72
CA GLY A 4 -11.27 6.65 1.69
C GLY A 4 -10.44 6.17 0.51
N PHE A 5 -9.81 5.00 0.64
CA PHE A 5 -8.91 4.50 -0.41
C PHE A 5 -9.60 4.08 -1.71
N ILE A 6 -10.83 3.55 -1.67
CA ILE A 6 -11.57 3.14 -2.87
C ILE A 6 -11.77 4.33 -3.82
N ALA A 7 -12.04 5.53 -3.30
CA ALA A 7 -12.14 6.74 -4.13
C ALA A 7 -10.81 7.08 -4.84
N TYR A 8 -9.67 6.78 -4.22
CA TYR A 8 -8.35 7.04 -4.80
C TYR A 8 -7.83 5.93 -5.72
N GLN A 9 -8.35 4.70 -5.63
CA GLN A 9 -7.90 3.60 -6.49
C GLN A 9 -8.03 3.97 -7.98
N ASN A 10 -9.17 4.55 -8.36
CA ASN A 10 -9.43 4.99 -9.72
C ASN A 10 -8.52 6.15 -10.15
N ALA A 11 -8.29 7.12 -9.25
CA ALA A 11 -7.40 8.24 -9.53
C ALA A 11 -5.93 7.78 -9.72
N ILE A 12 -5.46 6.84 -8.88
CA ILE A 12 -4.14 6.24 -9.00
C ILE A 12 -4.04 5.46 -10.31
N ALA A 13 -4.99 4.57 -10.59
CA ALA A 13 -4.99 3.78 -11.83
C ALA A 13 -5.01 4.69 -13.07
N SER A 14 -5.86 5.72 -13.08
CA SER A 14 -5.95 6.70 -14.17
C SER A 14 -4.64 7.46 -14.36
N ARG A 15 -3.99 7.90 -13.27
CA ARG A 15 -2.71 8.62 -13.34
C ARG A 15 -1.64 7.75 -14.01
N PHE A 16 -1.47 6.52 -13.57
CA PHE A 16 -0.42 5.63 -14.10
C PHE A 16 -0.72 5.15 -15.54
N ALA A 17 -1.99 5.11 -15.94
CA ALA A 17 -2.38 4.82 -17.31
C ALA A 17 -2.14 6.00 -18.29
N GLN A 18 -2.34 7.24 -17.83
CA GLN A 18 -2.31 8.43 -18.69
C GLN A 18 -1.01 9.22 -18.64
N GLN A 19 -0.31 9.20 -17.51
CA GLN A 19 0.91 9.99 -17.30
C GLN A 19 2.14 9.08 -17.29
N PRO A 20 3.11 9.32 -18.19
CA PRO A 20 4.35 8.57 -18.19
C PRO A 20 5.12 8.75 -16.87
N VAL A 21 5.62 7.65 -16.32
CA VAL A 21 6.47 7.67 -15.13
C VAL A 21 7.92 7.56 -15.57
N ILE A 22 8.79 8.36 -14.95
CA ILE A 22 10.24 8.29 -15.18
C ILE A 22 10.85 7.39 -14.12
N TRP A 23 11.32 6.24 -14.55
CA TRP A 23 11.95 5.24 -13.68
C TRP A 23 13.43 5.58 -13.54
N LYS A 24 14.03 5.19 -12.42
CA LYS A 24 15.49 5.28 -12.26
C LYS A 24 16.08 3.88 -12.21
N ARG A 25 17.07 3.62 -13.05
CA ARG A 25 17.89 2.40 -13.01
C ARG A 25 19.30 2.79 -12.58
N TYR A 26 19.77 2.25 -11.46
CA TYR A 26 21.07 2.62 -10.87
C TYR A 26 21.24 4.14 -10.67
N GLY A 27 20.18 4.79 -10.18
CA GLY A 27 20.16 6.24 -9.92
C GLY A 27 19.98 7.12 -11.17
N LYS A 28 20.06 6.57 -12.39
CA LYS A 28 19.90 7.31 -13.64
C LYS A 28 18.48 7.18 -14.20
N PRO A 29 17.86 8.27 -14.70
CA PRO A 29 16.58 8.19 -15.40
C PRO A 29 16.64 7.19 -16.55
N PHE A 30 15.63 6.33 -16.66
CA PHE A 30 15.46 5.43 -17.80
C PHE A 30 14.99 6.26 -19.00
N PRO A 31 15.61 6.11 -20.19
CA PRO A 31 15.43 7.04 -21.31
C PRO A 31 14.06 6.94 -21.99
N HIS A 32 13.27 5.90 -21.68
CA HIS A 32 11.93 5.72 -22.24
C HIS A 32 10.89 5.90 -21.13
N PRO A 33 10.14 7.01 -21.11
CA PRO A 33 8.99 7.15 -20.23
C PRO A 33 7.98 6.03 -20.53
N LEU A 34 7.49 5.36 -19.49
CA LEU A 34 6.53 4.27 -19.63
C LEU A 34 5.25 4.63 -18.86
N THR A 35 4.10 4.36 -19.48
CA THR A 35 2.84 4.25 -18.75
C THR A 35 2.67 2.81 -18.26
N PHE A 36 2.01 2.64 -17.12
CA PHE A 36 1.82 1.33 -16.51
C PHE A 36 0.37 1.21 -16.06
N PRO A 37 -0.51 0.58 -16.85
CA PRO A 37 -1.88 0.34 -16.43
C PRO A 37 -1.90 -0.46 -15.13
N LEU A 38 -2.50 0.11 -14.08
CA LEU A 38 -2.64 -0.55 -12.79
C LEU A 38 -4.05 -1.09 -12.61
N LYS A 39 -4.15 -2.24 -11.93
CA LYS A 39 -5.43 -2.79 -11.47
C LYS A 39 -5.30 -3.15 -10.00
N PHE A 40 -6.24 -2.67 -9.19
CA PHE A 40 -6.40 -3.12 -7.80
C PHE A 40 -7.31 -4.36 -7.79
N CYS A 41 -6.97 -5.33 -6.95
CA CYS A 41 -7.78 -6.52 -6.72
C CYS A 41 -7.71 -6.91 -5.24
N ALA A 42 -8.66 -7.75 -4.82
CA ALA A 42 -8.56 -8.38 -3.51
C ALA A 42 -7.30 -9.26 -3.44
N PHE A 43 -6.81 -9.49 -2.23
CA PHE A 43 -5.67 -10.36 -2.06
C PHE A 43 -5.98 -11.78 -2.57
N ASP A 44 -5.16 -12.28 -3.48
CA ASP A 44 -5.23 -13.61 -4.05
C ASP A 44 -3.81 -14.18 -4.12
N GLU A 45 -3.61 -15.36 -3.52
CA GLU A 45 -2.31 -16.03 -3.48
C GLU A 45 -1.85 -16.52 -4.85
N SER A 46 -2.78 -16.77 -5.77
CA SER A 46 -2.47 -17.20 -7.14
C SER A 46 -1.83 -16.08 -7.97
N LEU A 47 -2.00 -14.82 -7.55
CA LEU A 47 -1.42 -13.65 -8.20
C LEU A 47 -0.05 -13.26 -7.60
N CYS A 48 0.41 -13.93 -6.54
CA CYS A 48 1.72 -13.66 -5.95
C CYS A 48 2.87 -14.12 -6.88
N LEU A 49 4.01 -13.44 -6.80
CA LEU A 49 5.21 -13.82 -7.53
C LEU A 49 5.67 -15.23 -7.12
N ALA A 50 5.93 -16.08 -8.11
CA ALA A 50 6.46 -17.42 -7.93
C ALA A 50 7.92 -17.51 -8.43
N ARG A 51 8.71 -18.42 -7.87
CA ARG A 51 10.15 -18.59 -8.21
C ARG A 51 10.41 -18.94 -9.68
N GLN A 52 9.43 -19.51 -10.38
CA GLN A 52 9.56 -19.98 -11.76
C GLN A 52 8.53 -19.32 -12.66
N MET A 53 8.58 -17.98 -12.75
CA MET A 53 7.73 -17.21 -13.65
C MET A 53 8.40 -16.93 -14.98
N THR A 54 7.62 -17.02 -16.04
CA THR A 54 7.98 -16.51 -17.37
C THR A 54 7.66 -15.02 -17.47
N GLN A 55 8.22 -14.34 -18.47
CA GLN A 55 7.92 -12.93 -18.73
C GLN A 55 6.42 -12.69 -18.99
N SER A 56 5.73 -13.65 -19.60
CA SER A 56 4.28 -13.61 -19.84
C SER A 56 3.45 -13.76 -18.57
N ASP A 57 3.97 -14.39 -17.51
CA ASP A 57 3.24 -14.53 -16.25
C ASP A 57 3.23 -13.20 -15.48
N LEU A 58 4.29 -12.42 -15.61
CA LEU A 58 4.50 -11.16 -14.88
C LEU A 58 3.34 -10.16 -15.06
N VAL A 59 2.69 -10.13 -16.22
CA VAL A 59 1.58 -9.20 -16.47
C VAL A 59 0.34 -9.48 -15.62
N ASN A 60 0.23 -10.69 -15.06
CA ASN A 60 -0.88 -11.13 -14.23
C ASN A 60 -0.53 -11.16 -12.73
N CYS A 61 0.67 -10.68 -12.36
CA CYS A 61 1.12 -10.73 -10.99
C CYS A 61 0.76 -9.47 -10.20
N ALA A 62 0.41 -9.66 -8.92
CA ALA A 62 0.34 -8.60 -7.94
C ALA A 62 1.76 -8.32 -7.39
N PHE A 63 2.35 -7.20 -7.82
CA PHE A 63 3.70 -6.80 -7.41
C PHE A 63 3.76 -6.08 -6.06
N LEU A 64 2.67 -5.40 -5.68
CA LEU A 64 2.59 -4.61 -4.45
C LEU A 64 1.30 -4.93 -3.71
N HIS A 65 1.43 -5.46 -2.50
CA HIS A 65 0.32 -5.68 -1.59
C HIS A 65 0.13 -4.45 -0.69
N VAL A 66 -1.10 -3.98 -0.57
CA VAL A 66 -1.41 -2.78 0.21
C VAL A 66 -2.40 -3.13 1.32
N TYR A 67 -2.12 -2.70 2.54
CA TYR A 67 -3.09 -2.68 3.62
C TYR A 67 -3.44 -1.24 3.98
N VAL A 68 -4.74 -0.93 4.00
CA VAL A 68 -5.24 0.42 4.29
C VAL A 68 -5.78 0.45 5.71
N ILE A 69 -5.25 1.37 6.52
CA ILE A 69 -5.74 1.67 7.86
C ILE A 69 -6.52 2.97 7.79
N ASP A 70 -7.83 2.90 7.90
CA ASP A 70 -8.72 4.05 8.10
C ASP A 70 -9.40 3.94 9.47
N SER A 71 -8.64 4.23 10.53
CA SER A 71 -9.10 4.03 11.91
C SER A 71 -8.69 5.15 12.84
N ALA A 72 -9.49 5.32 13.91
CA ALA A 72 -9.07 6.06 15.09
C ALA A 72 -8.04 5.25 15.91
N VAL A 73 -7.41 5.89 16.91
CA VAL A 73 -6.44 5.22 17.81
C VAL A 73 -7.08 4.04 18.56
N ASP A 74 -8.27 4.22 19.11
CA ASP A 74 -8.89 3.18 19.95
C ASP A 74 -9.26 1.95 19.13
N GLU A 75 -9.81 2.15 17.93
CA GLU A 75 -10.10 1.10 16.96
C GLU A 75 -8.82 0.37 16.52
N TYR A 76 -7.72 1.11 16.35
CA TYR A 76 -6.42 0.50 16.06
C TYR A 76 -5.99 -0.46 17.16
N ARG A 77 -6.15 -0.05 18.43
CA ARG A 77 -5.74 -0.86 19.58
C ARG A 77 -6.61 -2.11 19.76
N THR A 78 -7.92 -2.02 19.50
CA THR A 78 -8.87 -3.08 19.80
C THR A 78 -8.99 -4.13 18.70
N SER A 79 -8.93 -3.74 17.42
CA SER A 79 -9.17 -4.67 16.32
C SER A 79 -8.19 -4.53 15.15
N VAL A 80 -7.88 -3.30 14.70
CA VAL A 80 -7.11 -3.15 13.45
C VAL A 80 -5.67 -3.65 13.57
N ARG A 81 -5.03 -3.48 14.74
CA ARG A 81 -3.65 -3.97 14.97
C ARG A 81 -3.55 -5.49 14.77
N HIS A 82 -4.55 -6.24 15.21
CA HIS A 82 -4.58 -7.69 15.03
C HIS A 82 -4.69 -8.05 13.54
N ASN A 83 -5.66 -7.45 12.84
CA ASN A 83 -5.86 -7.69 11.40
C ASN A 83 -4.64 -7.33 10.55
N VAL A 84 -3.97 -6.20 10.85
CA VAL A 84 -2.73 -5.81 10.16
C VAL A 84 -1.61 -6.81 10.43
N SER A 85 -1.52 -7.33 11.66
CA SER A 85 -0.49 -8.32 12.04
C SER A 85 -0.71 -9.65 11.31
N GLU A 86 -1.96 -10.12 11.22
CA GLU A 86 -2.31 -11.32 10.47
C GLU A 86 -2.03 -11.15 8.97
N TRP A 87 -2.46 -10.03 8.38
CA TRP A 87 -2.16 -9.73 6.99
C TRP A 87 -0.65 -9.66 6.74
N PHE A 88 0.10 -9.00 7.63
CA PHE A 88 1.55 -8.88 7.53
C PHE A 88 2.24 -10.25 7.58
N ALA A 89 1.84 -11.14 8.49
CA ALA A 89 2.34 -12.50 8.54
C ALA A 89 2.03 -13.26 7.24
N LYS A 90 0.82 -13.10 6.72
CA LYS A 90 0.40 -13.72 5.46
C LYS A 90 1.26 -13.28 4.28
N VAL A 91 1.42 -11.97 4.04
CA VAL A 91 2.23 -11.47 2.92
C VAL A 91 3.71 -11.78 3.12
N SER A 92 4.24 -11.65 4.35
CA SER A 92 5.65 -11.91 4.63
C SER A 92 6.05 -13.38 4.52
N SER A 93 5.08 -14.31 4.52
CA SER A 93 5.32 -15.73 4.23
C SER A 93 5.61 -16.01 2.75
N LYS A 94 5.32 -15.05 1.86
CA LYS A 94 5.53 -15.19 0.42
C LYS A 94 6.92 -14.66 0.03
N ASN A 95 7.58 -15.36 -0.89
CA ASN A 95 8.88 -14.92 -1.40
C ASN A 95 8.71 -13.69 -2.30
N ASP A 96 9.67 -12.75 -2.21
CA ASP A 96 9.84 -11.62 -3.13
C ASP A 96 8.64 -10.67 -3.28
N VAL A 97 7.66 -10.73 -2.37
CA VAL A 97 6.52 -9.81 -2.40
C VAL A 97 6.89 -8.44 -1.82
N GLN A 98 6.44 -7.38 -2.50
CA GLN A 98 6.47 -6.04 -1.92
C GLN A 98 5.15 -5.76 -1.22
N TRP A 99 5.22 -5.15 -0.04
CA TRP A 99 4.03 -4.70 0.67
C TRP A 99 4.19 -3.27 1.16
N MET A 100 3.07 -2.59 1.40
CA MET A 100 3.00 -1.23 1.91
C MET A 100 1.78 -1.06 2.82
N ILE A 101 1.94 -0.32 3.91
CA ILE A 101 0.82 0.11 4.75
C ILE A 101 0.50 1.56 4.43
N ILE A 102 -0.74 1.79 4.01
CA ILE A 102 -1.31 3.11 3.77
C ILE A 102 -2.17 3.48 4.96
N ILE A 103 -1.94 4.65 5.54
CA ILE A 103 -2.82 5.16 6.60
C ILE A 103 -3.58 6.36 6.12
N ASP A 104 -4.89 6.20 6.11
CA ASP A 104 -5.84 7.29 6.10
C ASP A 104 -5.99 7.83 7.53
N SER A 105 -5.38 8.98 7.76
CA SER A 105 -5.43 9.62 9.08
C SER A 105 -6.57 10.64 9.22
N THR A 106 -7.54 10.64 8.29
CA THR A 106 -8.65 11.61 8.28
C THR A 106 -9.54 11.45 9.51
N ARG A 107 -10.01 10.23 9.79
CA ARG A 107 -10.81 9.93 11.00
C ARG A 107 -10.03 10.20 12.29
N ALA A 108 -8.74 9.90 12.30
CA ALA A 108 -7.87 10.19 13.45
C ALA A 108 -7.62 11.69 13.67
N LYS A 109 -7.62 12.47 12.58
CA LYS A 109 -7.55 13.94 12.63
C LYS A 109 -8.84 14.52 13.23
N GLU A 110 -10.01 14.05 12.80
CA GLU A 110 -11.31 14.47 13.33
C GLU A 110 -11.41 14.22 14.84
N LYS A 111 -10.94 13.06 15.30
CA LYS A 111 -10.92 12.69 16.73
C LYS A 111 -9.72 13.23 17.52
N LYS A 112 -8.93 14.16 16.97
CA LYS A 112 -7.74 14.76 17.62
C LYS A 112 -6.68 13.76 18.14
N ASN A 113 -6.67 12.52 17.66
CA ASN A 113 -5.79 11.45 18.16
C ASN A 113 -4.71 11.02 17.15
N ARG A 114 -4.60 11.75 16.03
CA ARG A 114 -3.63 11.51 14.94
C ARG A 114 -2.19 11.31 15.42
N THR A 115 -1.68 12.15 16.32
CA THR A 115 -0.28 12.07 16.78
C THR A 115 -0.01 10.74 17.46
N SER A 116 -0.88 10.36 18.40
CA SER A 116 -0.77 9.09 19.13
C SER A 116 -0.89 7.87 18.20
N LEU A 117 -1.78 7.92 17.20
CA LEU A 117 -1.88 6.86 16.18
C LEU A 117 -0.56 6.69 15.42
N MET A 118 0.05 7.80 15.00
CA MET A 118 1.28 7.80 14.23
C MET A 118 2.47 7.28 15.05
N GLU A 119 2.60 7.70 16.31
CA GLU A 119 3.64 7.20 17.20
C GLU A 119 3.49 5.69 17.41
N ARG A 120 2.26 5.22 17.62
CA ARG A 120 2.01 3.80 17.82
C ARG A 120 2.35 2.97 16.59
N LEU A 121 1.95 3.42 15.41
CA LEU A 121 2.25 2.72 14.17
C LEU A 121 3.75 2.71 13.86
N LYS A 122 4.45 3.83 14.10
CA LYS A 122 5.91 3.87 13.99
C LYS A 122 6.59 2.88 14.92
N HIS A 123 6.10 2.74 16.14
CA HIS A 123 6.60 1.75 17.09
C HIS A 123 6.37 0.32 16.59
N ASP A 124 5.12 -0.02 16.22
CA ASP A 124 4.74 -1.36 15.77
C ASP A 124 5.46 -1.79 14.48
N PHE A 125 5.77 -0.84 13.57
CA PHE A 125 6.48 -1.09 12.31
C PHE A 125 7.91 -0.54 12.28
N SER A 126 8.53 -0.35 13.45
CA SER A 126 9.89 0.22 13.59
C SER A 126 10.97 -0.55 12.82
N LYS A 127 10.77 -1.85 12.57
CA LYS A 127 11.66 -2.70 11.75
C LYS A 127 11.50 -2.48 10.24
N HIS A 128 10.44 -1.79 9.80
CA HIS A 128 10.09 -1.58 8.39
C HIS A 128 9.71 -0.11 8.09
N PRO A 129 10.54 0.88 8.45
CA PRO A 129 10.16 2.29 8.38
C PRO A 129 9.90 2.79 6.95
N SER A 130 10.55 2.20 5.94
CA SER A 130 10.36 2.54 4.52
C SER A 130 9.09 1.97 3.89
N LYS A 131 8.40 1.04 4.57
CA LYS A 131 7.16 0.40 4.11
C LYS A 131 5.90 1.13 4.56
N PHE A 132 6.09 2.22 5.29
CA PHE A 132 5.03 3.04 5.86
C PHE A 132 4.86 4.30 5.02
N VAL A 133 3.68 4.50 4.43
CA VAL A 133 3.38 5.74 3.70
C VAL A 133 2.13 6.37 4.28
N ARG A 134 2.32 7.56 4.85
CA ARG A 134 1.23 8.36 5.40
C ARG A 134 0.59 9.18 4.28
N TYR A 135 -0.73 9.10 4.18
CA TYR A 135 -1.50 10.02 3.36
C TYR A 135 -2.49 10.81 4.25
N LEU A 136 -2.65 12.09 3.92
CA LEU A 136 -3.74 12.92 4.39
C LEU A 136 -4.59 13.18 3.15
N PHE A 137 -5.67 12.43 3.01
CA PHE A 137 -6.51 12.46 1.82
C PHE A 137 -7.37 13.73 1.71
N ALA A 138 -7.32 14.63 2.70
CA ALA A 138 -8.06 15.89 2.73
C ALA A 138 -7.54 16.99 1.77
N SER A 139 -6.70 16.69 0.77
CA SER A 139 -6.11 17.72 -0.12
C SER A 139 -5.79 17.23 -1.54
N LEU A 140 -6.54 16.25 -2.06
CA LEU A 140 -6.59 15.95 -3.50
C LEU A 140 -7.97 16.31 -4.04
#